data_AF-A0A7R8V0J8-F1
#
_entry.id   AF-A0A7R8V0J8-F1
#
_cell.length_a   1.000
_cell.length_b   1.000
_cell.length_c   1.000
_cell.angle_alpha   90.00
_cell.angle_beta   90.00
_cell.angle_gamma   90.00
#
_symmetry.space_group_name_H-M   'P 1'
#
loop_
_entity.id
_entity.type
_entity.pdbx_description
1 polymer ?
#
loop_
_entity_poly.entity_id
_entity_poly.type
_entity_poly.pdbx_seq_one_letter_code
_entity_poly.pdbx_strand_id
1 'polypeptide(L)'
;MPRQKFPIADLTCPVLRKLLRDRELRSAGRKPDLVKRLIDSEGSDEIELSDNEIEDNDDDLRQTVSALVENVASIMAAIKNGQVGVPPVTPVPPVPSAVLPQDDDAIAEAHHQRTPFNITAPTHSTAFGDIEPTLRRRNETMASTRQPTAEYVFQPRDVIGILPTFDPPDDVSPSAEQFIDRIEKLAEVYHWEEYLVLFAAQAKLKGPAKRWIDGLQTTFATWEEFSKALIADFPSRFTTEDIDSGSIAAVAHTTKQPKNIFSPSAQWDDGRSLTTKRSCITYDEGFV
;
A
#
# COMPACT_ATOMS: atom_id res chain seq x y z
N MET A 1 -24.80 -27.42 16.27
CA MET A 1 -23.88 -26.52 15.55
C MET A 1 -22.91 -25.94 16.58
N PRO A 2 -21.59 -26.15 16.46
CA PRO A 2 -20.63 -25.51 17.33
C PRO A 2 -20.75 -23.99 17.16
N ARG A 3 -20.82 -23.24 18.26
CA ARG A 3 -20.75 -21.78 18.23
C ARG A 3 -19.30 -21.37 18.30
N GLN A 4 -18.84 -20.59 17.33
CA GLN A 4 -17.49 -20.09 17.32
C GLN A 4 -17.48 -18.69 17.96
N LYS A 5 -16.51 -18.46 18.84
CA LYS A 5 -16.30 -17.16 19.48
C LYS A 5 -15.38 -16.33 18.62
N PHE A 6 -15.78 -15.10 18.34
CA PHE A 6 -14.97 -14.17 17.57
C PHE A 6 -14.67 -12.91 18.40
N PRO A 7 -13.42 -12.40 18.35
CA PRO A 7 -13.11 -11.10 18.92
C PRO A 7 -13.91 -10.01 18.21
N ILE A 8 -14.60 -9.16 18.98
CA ILE A 8 -15.44 -8.09 18.41
C ILE A 8 -14.61 -7.10 17.56
N ALA A 9 -13.33 -6.93 17.89
CA ALA A 9 -12.41 -6.05 17.16
C ALA A 9 -12.16 -6.48 15.71
N ASP A 10 -12.26 -7.78 15.43
CA ASP A 10 -11.96 -8.36 14.11
C ASP A 10 -13.16 -8.29 13.16
N LEU A 11 -14.36 -8.01 13.69
CA LEU A 11 -15.57 -7.86 12.88
C LEU A 11 -15.49 -6.64 11.94
N THR A 12 -16.15 -6.77 10.78
CA THR A 12 -16.23 -5.70 9.79
C THR A 12 -17.26 -4.64 10.20
N CYS A 13 -17.10 -3.40 9.73
CA CYS A 13 -18.03 -2.30 10.06
C CYS A 13 -19.50 -2.61 9.73
N PRO A 14 -19.86 -3.25 8.60
CA PRO A 14 -21.24 -3.62 8.31
C PRO A 14 -21.83 -4.58 9.34
N VAL A 15 -21.08 -5.63 9.71
CA VAL A 15 -21.49 -6.63 10.71
C VAL A 15 -21.70 -5.96 12.07
N LEU A 16 -20.76 -5.12 12.51
CA LEU A 16 -20.89 -4.35 13.74
C LEU A 16 -22.16 -3.48 13.75
N ARG A 17 -22.49 -2.82 12.62
CA ARG A 17 -23.72 -2.01 12.51
C ARG A 17 -24.98 -2.85 12.51
N LYS A 18 -24.97 -4.04 11.91
CA LYS A 18 -26.08 -5.01 11.95
C LYS A 18 -26.35 -5.42 13.40
N LEU A 19 -25.32 -5.94 14.08
CA LEU A 19 -25.40 -6.35 15.49
C LEU A 19 -25.86 -5.22 16.43
N LEU A 20 -25.40 -3.99 16.21
CA LEU A 20 -25.88 -2.83 16.97
C LEU A 20 -27.35 -2.52 16.70
N ARG A 21 -27.82 -2.59 15.43
CA ARG A 21 -29.23 -2.37 15.10
C ARG A 21 -30.14 -3.45 15.68
N ASP A 22 -29.70 -4.71 15.65
CA ASP A 22 -30.45 -5.84 16.20
C ASP A 22 -30.63 -5.71 17.72
N ARG A 23 -29.75 -4.96 18.39
CA ARG A 23 -29.80 -4.61 19.81
C ARG A 23 -30.39 -3.22 20.09
N GLU A 24 -30.98 -2.58 19.08
CA GLU A 24 -31.55 -1.23 19.16
C GLU A 24 -30.54 -0.16 19.62
N LEU A 25 -29.25 -0.38 19.37
CA LEU A 25 -28.17 0.54 19.69
C LEU A 25 -27.87 1.46 18.49
N ARG A 26 -27.31 2.63 18.81
CA ARG A 26 -26.92 3.61 17.80
C ARG A 26 -25.82 3.02 16.89
N SER A 27 -26.06 2.96 15.57
CA SER A 27 -25.14 2.36 14.59
C SER A 27 -24.22 3.38 13.86
N ALA A 28 -24.34 4.67 14.16
CA ALA A 28 -23.51 5.72 13.55
C ALA A 28 -22.16 5.90 14.27
N GLY A 29 -21.07 6.09 13.54
CA GLY A 29 -19.73 6.33 14.11
C GLY A 29 -18.60 5.65 13.35
N ARG A 30 -17.36 5.83 13.84
CA ARG A 30 -16.17 5.12 13.33
C ARG A 30 -16.12 3.71 13.94
N LYS A 31 -15.40 2.78 13.30
CA LYS A 31 -15.23 1.38 13.77
C LYS A 31 -14.97 1.26 15.29
N PRO A 32 -13.99 1.97 15.89
CA PRO A 32 -13.72 1.83 17.33
C PRO A 32 -14.91 2.23 18.22
N ASP A 33 -15.71 3.22 17.82
CA ASP A 33 -16.88 3.65 18.58
C ASP A 33 -18.00 2.60 18.56
N LEU A 34 -18.10 1.86 17.44
CA LEU A 34 -19.05 0.77 17.27
C LEU A 34 -18.63 -0.45 18.10
N VAL A 35 -17.35 -0.82 18.03
CA VAL A 35 -16.75 -1.90 18.84
C VAL A 35 -16.94 -1.62 20.32
N LYS A 36 -16.59 -0.43 20.79
CA LYS A 36 -16.75 -0.04 22.18
C LYS A 36 -18.20 -0.18 22.67
N ARG A 37 -19.16 0.35 21.91
CA ARG A 37 -20.60 0.24 22.24
C ARG A 37 -21.07 -1.20 22.32
N LEU A 38 -20.58 -2.06 21.42
CA LEU A 38 -20.96 -3.47 21.41
C LEU A 38 -20.39 -4.19 22.64
N ILE A 39 -19.12 -3.93 22.99
CA ILE A 39 -18.47 -4.46 24.20
C ILE A 39 -19.21 -3.99 25.46
N ASP A 40 -19.54 -2.68 25.54
CA ASP A 40 -20.28 -2.10 26.66
C ASP A 40 -21.66 -2.76 26.83
N SER A 41 -22.31 -3.18 25.72
CA SER A 41 -23.61 -3.85 25.75
C SER A 41 -23.56 -5.34 26.11
N GLU A 42 -22.51 -6.05 25.67
CA GLU A 42 -22.37 -7.50 25.89
C GLU A 42 -21.68 -7.83 27.21
N GLY A 43 -20.89 -6.90 27.74
CA GLY A 43 -20.03 -7.14 28.89
C GLY A 43 -18.84 -8.08 28.57
N SER A 44 -18.58 -8.36 27.30
CA SER A 44 -17.46 -9.19 26.83
C SER A 44 -16.90 -8.64 25.52
N ASP A 45 -15.63 -8.90 25.29
CA ASP A 45 -14.87 -8.62 24.06
C ASP A 45 -15.03 -9.70 22.98
N GLU A 46 -15.68 -10.82 23.33
CA GLU A 46 -15.99 -11.92 22.42
C GLU A 46 -17.50 -12.02 22.18
N ILE A 47 -17.90 -12.32 20.94
CA ILE A 47 -19.29 -12.60 20.58
C ILE A 47 -19.40 -13.98 19.93
N GLU A 48 -20.44 -14.72 20.28
CA GLU A 48 -20.81 -15.98 19.62
C GLU A 48 -21.63 -15.67 18.37
N LEU A 49 -21.06 -15.90 17.20
CA LEU A 49 -21.78 -15.83 15.93
C LEU A 49 -22.00 -17.23 15.39
N SER A 50 -23.15 -17.44 14.76
CA SER A 50 -23.39 -18.65 13.99
C SER A 50 -22.82 -18.48 12.58
N ASP A 51 -22.25 -19.54 12.00
CA ASP A 51 -21.63 -19.49 10.67
C ASP A 51 -22.57 -18.92 9.59
N ASN A 52 -23.88 -19.15 9.74
CA ASN A 52 -24.90 -18.65 8.83
C ASN A 52 -25.03 -17.11 8.83
N GLU A 53 -24.69 -16.41 9.92
CA GLU A 53 -24.85 -14.95 10.00
C GLU A 53 -23.73 -14.17 9.30
N ILE A 54 -22.61 -14.85 8.98
CA ILE A 54 -21.44 -14.26 8.32
C ILE A 54 -21.66 -14.19 6.80
N GLU A 55 -22.38 -15.16 6.22
CA GLU A 55 -22.57 -15.27 4.76
C GLU A 55 -23.54 -14.22 4.18
N ASP A 56 -24.53 -13.74 4.95
CA ASP A 56 -25.55 -12.78 4.48
C ASP A 56 -24.98 -11.43 3.98
N ASN A 57 -23.74 -11.10 4.33
CA ASN A 57 -23.16 -9.80 4.02
C ASN A 57 -22.52 -9.76 2.61
N ASP A 58 -22.27 -10.91 1.99
CA ASP A 58 -21.80 -10.98 0.61
C ASP A 58 -22.93 -10.72 -0.40
N ASP A 59 -24.19 -10.97 -0.03
CA ASP A 59 -25.33 -10.77 -0.92
C ASP A 59 -25.63 -9.30 -1.19
N ASP A 60 -25.53 -8.41 -0.19
CA ASP A 60 -25.67 -6.96 -0.38
C ASP A 60 -24.55 -6.40 -1.29
N LEU A 61 -23.32 -6.90 -1.14
CA LEU A 61 -22.21 -6.51 -1.99
C LEU A 61 -22.39 -7.04 -3.43
N ARG A 62 -22.86 -8.28 -3.58
CA ARG A 62 -23.23 -8.85 -4.88
C ARG A 62 -24.35 -8.07 -5.55
N GLN A 63 -25.34 -7.62 -4.79
CA GLN A 63 -26.46 -6.85 -5.31
C GLN A 63 -26.03 -5.45 -5.77
N THR A 64 -25.16 -4.78 -5.00
CA THR A 64 -24.60 -3.48 -5.39
C THR A 64 -23.69 -3.58 -6.61
N VAL A 65 -22.86 -4.62 -6.70
CA VAL A 65 -22.04 -4.88 -7.90
C VAL A 65 -22.92 -5.20 -9.10
N SER A 66 -23.98 -6.01 -8.95
CA SER A 66 -24.93 -6.32 -10.02
C SER A 66 -25.61 -5.05 -10.56
N ALA A 67 -26.07 -4.17 -9.67
CA ALA A 67 -26.68 -2.90 -10.06
C ALA A 67 -25.68 -1.98 -10.80
N LEU A 68 -24.41 -1.98 -10.40
CA LEU A 68 -23.37 -1.22 -11.10
C LEU A 68 -23.10 -1.78 -12.50
N VAL A 69 -23.06 -3.11 -12.64
CA VAL A 69 -22.88 -3.78 -13.93
C VAL A 69 -24.03 -3.45 -14.89
N GLU A 70 -25.27 -3.44 -14.42
CA GLU A 70 -26.43 -3.03 -15.22
C GLU A 70 -26.34 -1.57 -15.67
N ASN A 71 -25.94 -0.67 -14.78
CA ASN A 71 -25.76 0.75 -15.12
C ASN A 71 -24.67 0.94 -16.19
N VAL A 72 -23.55 0.23 -16.07
CA VAL A 72 -22.46 0.28 -17.05
C VAL A 72 -22.91 -0.30 -18.40
N ALA A 73 -23.64 -1.42 -18.39
CA ALA A 73 -24.21 -2.00 -19.60
C ALA A 73 -25.18 -1.03 -20.30
N SER A 74 -26.02 -0.32 -19.53
CA SER A 74 -26.92 0.70 -20.05
C SER A 74 -26.18 1.88 -20.68
N ILE A 75 -25.10 2.37 -20.06
CA ILE A 75 -24.26 3.44 -20.62
C ILE A 75 -23.59 2.97 -21.92
N MET A 76 -23.07 1.74 -21.96
CA MET A 76 -22.48 1.17 -23.18
C MET A 76 -23.50 1.02 -24.31
N ALA A 77 -24.73 0.62 -23.99
CA ALA A 77 -25.82 0.55 -24.97
C ALA A 77 -26.21 1.94 -25.51
N ALA A 78 -26.25 2.97 -24.65
CA ALA A 78 -26.53 4.34 -25.05
C ALA A 78 -25.45 4.93 -25.97
N ILE A 79 -24.17 4.64 -25.70
CA ILE A 79 -23.04 5.04 -26.58
C ILE A 79 -23.16 4.37 -27.95
N LYS A 80 -23.49 3.06 -27.99
CA LYS A 80 -23.63 2.31 -29.25
C LYS A 80 -24.78 2.81 -30.13
N ASN A 81 -25.85 3.33 -29.53
CA ASN A 81 -27.00 3.88 -30.24
C ASN A 81 -26.83 5.34 -30.69
N GLY A 82 -25.64 5.95 -30.51
CA GLY A 82 -25.35 7.29 -31.00
C GLY A 82 -26.15 8.41 -30.33
N GLN A 83 -26.76 8.14 -29.18
CA GLN A 83 -27.64 9.07 -28.47
C GLN A 83 -26.87 9.84 -27.39
N VAL A 84 -25.70 10.37 -27.72
CA VAL A 84 -25.03 11.39 -26.89
C VAL A 84 -25.53 12.75 -27.36
N GLY A 85 -26.77 13.07 -26.95
CA GLY A 85 -27.27 14.44 -27.04
C GLY A 85 -26.45 15.31 -26.10
N VAL A 86 -25.48 16.04 -26.65
CA VAL A 86 -24.79 17.10 -25.94
C VAL A 86 -25.86 18.06 -25.42
N PRO A 87 -26.06 18.22 -24.10
CA PRO A 87 -27.01 19.21 -23.61
C PRO A 87 -26.59 20.58 -24.16
N PRO A 88 -27.54 21.43 -24.61
CA PRO A 88 -27.24 22.73 -25.19
C PRO A 88 -26.40 23.54 -24.21
N VAL A 89 -25.19 23.91 -24.64
CA VAL A 89 -24.26 24.77 -23.91
C VAL A 89 -24.96 26.12 -23.70
N THR A 90 -25.51 26.34 -22.51
CA THR A 90 -25.89 27.67 -22.07
C THR A 90 -24.62 28.52 -22.00
N PRO A 91 -24.60 29.70 -22.65
CA PRO A 91 -23.43 30.57 -22.68
C PRO A 91 -23.07 30.99 -21.25
N VAL A 92 -21.85 30.66 -20.85
CA VAL A 92 -21.26 31.06 -19.58
C VAL A 92 -21.09 32.59 -19.59
N PRO A 93 -21.67 33.34 -18.63
CA PRO A 93 -21.48 34.78 -18.54
C PRO A 93 -20.01 35.12 -18.20
N PRO A 94 -19.50 36.27 -18.68
CA PRO A 94 -18.12 36.68 -18.46
C PRO A 94 -17.82 36.88 -16.97
N VAL A 95 -16.80 36.19 -16.48
CA VAL A 95 -16.28 36.32 -15.13
C VAL A 95 -15.58 37.68 -14.98
N PRO A 96 -15.98 38.55 -14.04
CA PRO A 96 -15.28 39.79 -13.78
C PRO A 96 -13.92 39.52 -13.11
N SER A 97 -12.88 40.14 -13.66
CA SER A 97 -11.51 40.15 -13.13
C SER A 97 -11.50 40.63 -11.68
N ALA A 98 -11.25 39.71 -10.74
CA ALA A 98 -11.02 40.05 -9.35
C ALA A 98 -9.55 40.46 -9.15
N VAL A 99 -9.41 41.68 -8.65
CA VAL A 99 -8.20 42.40 -8.28
C VAL A 99 -7.40 41.61 -7.22
N LEU A 100 -6.09 41.49 -7.46
CA LEU A 100 -5.07 41.05 -6.52
C LEU A 100 -4.94 42.04 -5.35
N PRO A 101 -5.02 41.60 -4.09
CA PRO A 101 -4.46 42.35 -2.97
C PRO A 101 -2.95 42.06 -2.88
N GLN A 102 -2.15 43.12 -3.01
CA GLN A 102 -0.80 43.18 -2.45
C GLN A 102 -0.94 43.30 -0.94
N ASP A 103 -0.34 42.36 -0.20
CA ASP A 103 0.02 42.55 1.19
C ASP A 103 1.54 42.40 1.30
N ASP A 104 2.21 43.55 1.26
CA ASP A 104 3.50 43.77 1.91
C ASP A 104 3.23 43.86 3.42
N ASP A 105 3.88 43.03 4.25
CA ASP A 105 4.57 43.47 5.47
C ASP A 105 5.03 42.31 6.38
N ALA A 106 6.36 42.25 6.54
CA ALA A 106 7.11 42.27 7.80
C ALA A 106 6.95 41.19 8.91
N ILE A 107 8.12 40.60 9.21
CA ILE A 107 8.72 40.34 10.55
C ILE A 107 8.14 39.17 11.37
N ALA A 108 8.95 38.11 11.54
CA ALA A 108 9.33 37.63 12.88
C ALA A 108 10.46 36.59 12.80
N GLU A 109 11.60 37.05 13.31
CA GLU A 109 12.80 36.35 13.74
C GLU A 109 12.46 35.36 14.89
N ALA A 110 12.86 34.09 14.77
CA ALA A 110 12.82 33.14 15.88
C ALA A 110 13.94 32.10 15.78
N HIS A 111 15.05 32.44 16.44
CA HIS A 111 16.10 31.54 16.91
C HIS A 111 15.53 30.30 17.62
N HIS A 112 15.87 29.09 17.18
CA HIS A 112 15.89 27.91 18.05
C HIS A 112 17.15 27.08 17.86
N GLN A 113 17.72 26.73 19.01
CA GLN A 113 19.05 26.23 19.26
C GLN A 113 19.19 24.76 18.84
N ARG A 114 20.27 24.46 18.10
CA ARG A 114 20.79 23.11 17.95
C ARG A 114 21.46 22.68 19.25
N THR A 115 20.91 21.67 19.91
CA THR A 115 21.60 20.90 20.95
C THR A 115 22.38 19.75 20.29
N PRO A 116 23.66 19.52 20.62
CA PRO A 116 24.39 18.33 20.19
C PRO A 116 24.08 17.15 21.12
N PHE A 117 23.53 16.06 20.57
CA PHE A 117 23.43 14.78 21.27
C PHE A 117 24.78 14.05 21.22
N ASN A 118 25.27 13.76 22.41
CA ASN A 118 26.46 12.99 22.72
C ASN A 118 26.06 11.50 22.77
N ILE A 119 26.56 10.67 21.86
CA ILE A 119 26.38 9.21 21.92
C ILE A 119 27.73 8.59 22.26
N THR A 120 27.86 8.20 23.52
CA THR A 120 28.95 7.39 24.04
C THR A 120 28.69 5.92 23.69
N ALA A 121 29.61 5.31 22.94
CA ALA A 121 29.62 3.89 22.67
C ALA A 121 30.12 3.10 23.89
N PRO A 122 29.48 1.98 24.27
CA PRO A 122 30.11 0.96 25.10
C PRO A 122 30.75 -0.13 24.25
N THR A 123 32.08 -0.15 24.30
CA THR A 123 32.98 -1.26 24.02
C THR A 123 32.63 -2.44 24.91
N HIS A 124 32.29 -3.61 24.36
CA HIS A 124 32.66 -4.88 24.99
C HIS A 124 32.99 -5.94 23.93
N SER A 125 34.24 -6.37 24.05
CA SER A 125 34.96 -7.33 23.27
C SER A 125 34.87 -8.71 23.95
N THR A 126 35.10 -9.75 23.14
CA THR A 126 35.62 -11.08 23.51
C THR A 126 34.65 -12.06 24.20
N ALA A 127 34.29 -13.14 23.50
CA ALA A 127 34.75 -14.50 23.88
C ALA A 127 34.29 -15.55 22.86
N PHE A 128 35.30 -16.14 22.20
CA PHE A 128 35.28 -17.44 21.54
C PHE A 128 34.73 -18.54 22.46
N GLY A 129 33.96 -19.45 21.89
CA GLY A 129 33.47 -20.66 22.54
C GLY A 129 33.21 -21.76 21.51
N ASP A 130 34.29 -22.39 21.05
CA ASP A 130 34.31 -23.70 20.42
C ASP A 130 33.58 -24.73 21.28
N ILE A 131 32.44 -25.26 20.83
CA ILE A 131 31.98 -26.62 21.20
C ILE A 131 31.18 -27.23 20.04
N GLU A 132 31.87 -27.85 19.09
CA GLU A 132 31.34 -29.03 18.39
C GLU A 132 31.83 -30.28 19.15
N PRO A 133 30.97 -31.27 19.45
CA PRO A 133 31.16 -32.52 18.73
C PRO A 133 29.88 -33.35 18.52
N THR A 134 29.78 -33.90 17.30
CA THR A 134 29.60 -35.34 17.04
C THR A 134 28.43 -36.07 17.71
N LEU A 135 27.33 -36.24 16.97
CA LEU A 135 26.47 -37.43 17.08
C LEU A 135 26.15 -38.02 15.69
N ARG A 136 27.06 -38.87 15.22
CA ARG A 136 26.74 -39.95 14.27
C ARG A 136 25.96 -41.04 15.02
N ARG A 137 24.65 -41.18 14.79
CA ARG A 137 23.97 -42.47 15.01
C ARG A 137 22.67 -42.64 14.20
N ARG A 138 22.85 -43.13 12.97
CA ARG A 138 22.26 -44.37 12.45
C ARG A 138 20.75 -44.61 12.71
N ASN A 139 19.95 -44.35 11.68
CA ASN A 139 18.73 -45.09 11.36
C ASN A 139 18.34 -44.87 9.90
N GLU A 140 18.84 -45.78 9.05
CA GLU A 140 18.32 -46.05 7.72
C GLU A 140 16.96 -46.73 7.83
N THR A 141 16.12 -46.45 6.83
CA THR A 141 15.06 -47.32 6.29
C THR A 141 13.81 -47.50 7.15
N MET A 142 12.95 -46.47 7.18
CA MET A 142 11.51 -46.70 7.18
C MET A 142 10.85 -45.83 6.10
N ALA A 143 9.93 -46.49 5.38
CA ALA A 143 9.23 -46.04 4.20
C ALA A 143 8.89 -44.54 4.22
N SER A 144 9.40 -43.84 3.20
CA SER A 144 8.91 -42.54 2.74
C SER A 144 7.43 -42.71 2.39
N THR A 145 6.59 -42.64 3.42
CA THR A 145 5.21 -42.25 3.28
C THR A 145 5.29 -40.82 2.79
N ARG A 146 5.25 -40.66 1.46
CA ARG A 146 4.97 -39.39 0.81
C ARG A 146 3.65 -38.93 1.40
N GLN A 147 3.70 -38.14 2.46
CA GLN A 147 2.56 -37.36 2.86
C GLN A 147 2.16 -36.59 1.60
N PRO A 148 0.88 -36.61 1.20
CA PRO A 148 0.39 -35.62 0.28
C PRO A 148 0.60 -34.28 1.01
N THR A 149 1.75 -33.65 0.79
CA THR A 149 1.92 -32.24 1.06
C THR A 149 0.86 -31.61 0.19
N ALA A 150 -0.26 -31.23 0.80
CA ALA A 150 -1.24 -30.42 0.13
C ALA A 150 -0.44 -29.23 -0.38
N GLU A 151 -0.13 -29.22 -1.68
CA GLU A 151 0.57 -28.12 -2.32
C GLU A 151 -0.34 -26.93 -2.08
N TYR A 152 0.07 -26.09 -1.14
CA TYR A 152 -0.71 -24.94 -0.77
C TYR A 152 -0.62 -23.98 -1.95
N VAL A 153 -1.63 -24.01 -2.80
CA VAL A 153 -1.72 -23.11 -3.96
C VAL A 153 -2.05 -21.74 -3.42
N PHE A 154 -1.02 -20.90 -3.28
CA PHE A 154 -1.21 -19.50 -2.90
C PHE A 154 -1.99 -18.77 -4.00
N GLN A 155 -3.07 -18.08 -3.61
CA GLN A 155 -3.75 -17.20 -4.54
C GLN A 155 -2.96 -15.88 -4.67
N PRO A 156 -3.00 -15.21 -5.82
CA PRO A 156 -2.33 -13.93 -6.01
C PRO A 156 -2.68 -12.88 -4.94
N ARG A 157 -3.91 -12.91 -4.42
CA ARG A 157 -4.35 -12.01 -3.34
C ARG A 157 -3.60 -12.24 -2.03
N ASP A 158 -3.29 -13.49 -1.70
CA ASP A 158 -2.60 -13.84 -0.47
C ASP A 158 -1.14 -13.37 -0.52
N VAL A 159 -0.48 -13.60 -1.66
CA VAL A 159 0.89 -13.12 -1.92
C VAL A 159 0.96 -11.60 -1.83
N ILE A 160 0.04 -10.91 -2.50
CA ILE A 160 -0.06 -9.45 -2.41
C ILE A 160 -0.33 -9.04 -0.96
N GLY A 161 -1.13 -9.75 -0.17
CA GLY A 161 -1.35 -9.41 1.25
C GLY A 161 -0.07 -9.34 2.08
N ILE A 162 0.91 -10.21 1.78
CA ILE A 162 2.11 -10.41 2.59
C ILE A 162 3.26 -9.48 2.16
N LEU A 163 3.32 -9.09 0.89
CA LEU A 163 4.44 -8.30 0.37
C LEU A 163 4.50 -6.86 0.94
N PRO A 164 5.70 -6.30 1.19
CA PRO A 164 5.86 -4.90 1.56
C PRO A 164 5.39 -4.00 0.41
N THR A 165 5.02 -2.75 0.74
CA THR A 165 4.69 -1.73 -0.28
C THR A 165 5.95 -0.93 -0.60
N PHE A 166 6.14 -0.56 -1.87
CA PHE A 166 7.26 0.28 -2.31
C PHE A 166 6.77 1.62 -2.85
N ASP A 167 7.25 2.71 -2.25
CA ASP A 167 6.89 4.08 -2.62
C ASP A 167 8.11 5.01 -2.49
N PRO A 168 8.92 5.20 -3.55
CA PRO A 168 10.18 5.96 -3.52
C PRO A 168 10.19 7.33 -2.79
N PRO A 169 9.13 8.17 -2.87
CA PRO A 169 9.08 9.46 -2.16
C PRO A 169 8.82 9.33 -0.65
N ASP A 170 8.36 8.18 -0.17
CA ASP A 170 8.13 7.95 1.25
C ASP A 170 9.44 7.51 1.92
N ASP A 171 9.94 8.32 2.85
CA ASP A 171 11.16 8.04 3.63
C ASP A 171 11.02 6.82 4.55
N VAL A 172 9.79 6.38 4.83
CA VAL A 172 9.50 5.16 5.60
C VAL A 172 9.55 3.91 4.73
N SER A 173 9.45 4.06 3.41
CA SER A 173 9.46 2.93 2.48
C SER A 173 10.87 2.31 2.33
N PRO A 174 10.96 1.00 2.06
CA PRO A 174 12.26 0.37 1.80
C PRO A 174 12.89 0.91 0.50
N SER A 175 14.22 0.92 0.42
CA SER A 175 14.92 1.18 -0.84
C SER A 175 14.59 0.11 -1.89
N ALA A 176 14.83 0.37 -3.19
CA ALA A 176 14.55 -0.60 -4.24
C ALA A 176 15.27 -1.94 -4.00
N GLU A 177 16.54 -1.88 -3.59
CA GLU A 177 17.33 -3.07 -3.22
C GLU A 177 16.73 -3.82 -2.03
N GLN A 178 16.35 -3.11 -0.95
CA GLN A 178 15.72 -3.71 0.22
C GLN A 178 14.35 -4.31 -0.10
N PHE A 179 13.60 -3.69 -1.02
CA PHE A 179 12.32 -4.18 -1.48
C PHE A 179 12.49 -5.49 -2.25
N ILE A 180 13.41 -5.55 -3.21
CA ILE A 180 13.74 -6.75 -3.99
C ILE A 180 14.23 -7.88 -3.07
N ASP A 181 15.20 -7.61 -2.19
CA ASP A 181 15.77 -8.60 -1.26
C ASP A 181 14.69 -9.20 -0.33
N ARG A 182 13.73 -8.39 0.14
CA ARG A 182 12.61 -8.89 0.95
C ARG A 182 11.66 -9.78 0.16
N ILE A 183 11.37 -9.44 -1.11
CA ILE A 183 10.52 -10.25 -1.97
C ILE A 183 11.19 -11.60 -2.26
N GLU A 184 12.49 -11.60 -2.59
CA GLU A 184 13.24 -12.81 -2.89
C GLU A 184 13.28 -13.76 -1.69
N LYS A 185 13.53 -13.25 -0.49
CA LYS A 185 13.47 -14.04 0.75
C LYS A 185 12.09 -14.67 0.99
N LEU A 186 11.01 -13.92 0.75
CA LEU A 186 9.66 -14.46 0.88
C LEU A 186 9.35 -15.50 -0.20
N ALA A 187 9.71 -15.23 -1.45
CA ALA A 187 9.52 -16.15 -2.56
C ALA A 187 10.25 -17.48 -2.34
N GLU A 188 11.47 -17.43 -1.79
CA GLU A 188 12.26 -18.62 -1.44
C GLU A 188 11.58 -19.44 -0.34
N VAL A 189 11.14 -18.78 0.74
CA VAL A 189 10.53 -19.44 1.91
C VAL A 189 9.19 -20.10 1.56
N TYR A 190 8.38 -19.45 0.73
CA TYR A 190 7.05 -19.94 0.36
C TYR A 190 7.01 -20.68 -0.98
N HIS A 191 8.17 -20.86 -1.63
CA HIS A 191 8.30 -21.48 -2.95
C HIS A 191 7.35 -20.87 -3.99
N TRP A 192 7.30 -19.53 -4.06
CA TRP A 192 6.45 -18.85 -5.02
C TRP A 192 7.02 -18.96 -6.44
N GLU A 193 6.12 -19.20 -7.39
CA GLU A 193 6.43 -19.19 -8.81
C GLU A 193 6.79 -17.78 -9.28
N GLU A 194 7.75 -17.68 -10.20
CA GLU A 194 8.31 -16.40 -10.66
C GLU A 194 7.25 -15.44 -11.23
N TYR A 195 6.31 -15.96 -12.02
CA TYR A 195 5.22 -15.16 -12.60
C TYR A 195 4.33 -14.52 -11.52
N LEU A 196 4.13 -15.23 -10.40
CA LEU A 196 3.32 -14.79 -9.27
C LEU A 196 4.03 -13.68 -8.50
N VAL A 197 5.34 -13.84 -8.29
CA VAL A 197 6.21 -12.83 -7.68
C VAL A 197 6.19 -11.55 -8.51
N LEU A 198 6.37 -11.66 -9.83
CA LEU A 198 6.38 -10.52 -10.75
C LEU A 198 5.04 -9.77 -10.74
N PHE A 199 3.92 -10.50 -10.80
CA PHE A 199 2.58 -9.92 -10.69
C PHE A 199 2.37 -9.21 -9.35
N ALA A 200 2.73 -9.85 -8.24
CA ALA A 200 2.50 -9.33 -6.90
C ALA A 200 3.40 -8.11 -6.60
N ALA A 201 4.65 -8.11 -7.06
CA ALA A 201 5.57 -6.99 -6.92
C ALA A 201 5.06 -5.74 -7.66
N GLN A 202 4.58 -5.90 -8.89
CA GLN A 202 3.98 -4.80 -9.67
C GLN A 202 2.74 -4.21 -8.99
N ALA A 203 1.92 -5.05 -8.34
CA ALA A 203 0.76 -4.61 -7.57
C ALA A 203 1.13 -3.83 -6.30
N LYS A 204 2.37 -3.95 -5.82
CA LYS A 204 2.88 -3.29 -4.60
C LYS A 204 3.63 -1.98 -4.83
N LEU A 205 3.84 -1.62 -6.09
CA LEU A 205 4.38 -0.31 -6.46
C LEU A 205 3.31 0.77 -6.22
N LYS A 206 3.71 1.89 -5.62
CA LYS A 206 2.88 3.08 -5.45
C LYS A 206 3.58 4.32 -6.01
N GLY A 207 2.82 5.41 -6.10
CA GLY A 207 3.35 6.72 -6.44
C GLY A 207 4.13 6.74 -7.75
N PRO A 208 5.36 7.31 -7.78
CA PRO A 208 6.21 7.36 -8.96
C PRO A 208 6.57 5.97 -9.52
N ALA A 209 6.80 4.97 -8.67
CA ALA A 209 7.13 3.62 -9.12
C ALA A 209 5.96 2.95 -9.85
N LYS A 210 4.72 3.21 -9.43
CA LYS A 210 3.53 2.72 -10.14
C LYS A 210 3.37 3.37 -11.52
N ARG A 211 3.60 4.68 -11.61
CA ARG A 211 3.55 5.40 -12.89
C ARG A 211 4.68 4.96 -13.83
N TRP A 212 5.83 4.64 -13.28
CA TRP A 212 6.96 4.10 -14.02
C TRP A 212 6.59 2.79 -14.73
N ILE A 213 6.06 1.80 -14.00
CA ILE A 213 5.63 0.52 -14.62
C ILE A 213 4.48 0.71 -15.62
N ASP A 214 3.52 1.60 -15.31
CA ASP A 214 2.38 1.88 -16.19
C ASP A 214 2.78 2.63 -17.47
N GLY A 215 3.92 3.33 -17.45
CA GLY A 215 4.49 4.04 -18.61
C GLY A 215 5.33 3.15 -19.52
N LEU A 216 5.72 1.95 -19.07
CA LEU A 216 6.49 1.01 -19.88
C LEU A 216 5.59 0.35 -20.92
N GLN A 217 6.00 0.39 -22.19
CA GLN A 217 5.30 -0.29 -23.28
C GLN A 217 5.56 -1.80 -23.30
N THR A 218 6.58 -2.25 -22.57
CA THR A 218 7.04 -3.63 -22.51
C THR A 218 6.76 -4.23 -21.14
N THR A 219 6.13 -5.39 -21.11
CA THR A 219 6.02 -6.22 -19.90
C THR A 219 7.32 -7.01 -19.69
N PHE A 220 7.81 -7.04 -18.46
CA PHE A 220 8.96 -7.87 -18.08
C PHE A 220 8.58 -9.36 -18.14
N ALA A 221 9.45 -10.17 -18.75
CA ALA A 221 9.21 -11.61 -18.88
C ALA A 221 9.74 -12.39 -17.67
N THR A 222 10.79 -11.89 -17.04
CA THR A 222 11.46 -12.53 -15.88
C THR A 222 11.59 -11.54 -14.72
N TRP A 223 11.69 -12.11 -13.51
CA TRP A 223 11.96 -11.37 -12.29
C TRP A 223 13.30 -10.64 -12.35
N GLU A 224 14.32 -11.27 -12.95
CA GLU A 224 15.67 -10.69 -13.08
C GLU A 224 15.67 -9.41 -13.94
N GLU A 225 14.90 -9.38 -15.03
CA GLU A 225 14.76 -8.18 -15.86
C GLU A 225 14.07 -7.05 -15.08
N PHE A 226 13.00 -7.38 -14.36
CA PHE A 226 12.25 -6.43 -13.55
C PHE A 226 13.11 -5.86 -12.41
N SER A 227 13.82 -6.69 -11.65
CA SER A 227 14.62 -6.26 -10.50
C SER A 227 15.77 -5.36 -10.92
N LYS A 228 16.48 -5.71 -12.00
CA LYS A 228 17.56 -4.86 -12.56
C LYS A 228 17.04 -3.51 -13.05
N ALA A 229 15.90 -3.50 -13.76
CA ALA A 229 15.30 -2.26 -14.24
C ALA A 229 14.83 -1.38 -13.07
N LEU A 230 14.22 -1.97 -12.04
CA LEU A 230 13.76 -1.24 -10.86
C LEU A 230 14.92 -0.59 -10.10
N ILE A 231 16.03 -1.31 -9.88
CA ILE A 231 17.20 -0.77 -9.19
C ILE A 231 17.88 0.33 -10.02
N ALA A 232 17.93 0.17 -11.34
CA ALA A 232 18.53 1.15 -12.24
C ALA A 232 17.78 2.50 -12.21
N ASP A 233 16.46 2.47 -12.16
CA ASP A 233 15.63 3.69 -12.18
C ASP A 233 15.38 4.27 -10.77
N PHE A 234 15.53 3.46 -9.71
CA PHE A 234 15.38 3.87 -8.31
C PHE A 234 16.62 3.48 -7.47
N PRO A 235 17.79 4.08 -7.72
CA PRO A 235 19.00 3.76 -6.98
C PRO A 235 18.87 4.10 -5.49
N SER A 236 19.42 3.24 -4.64
CA SER A 236 19.50 3.52 -3.20
C SER A 236 20.44 4.71 -2.97
N ARG A 237 19.90 5.81 -2.45
CA ARG A 237 20.67 7.04 -2.13
C ARG A 237 21.69 6.88 -1.00
N PHE A 238 21.83 5.67 -0.44
CA PHE A 238 22.74 5.35 0.66
C PHE A 238 23.55 4.09 0.33
N THR A 239 24.40 4.14 -0.70
CA THR A 239 25.52 3.20 -0.76
C THR A 239 26.58 3.69 0.22
N THR A 240 27.06 2.77 1.06
CA THR A 240 28.04 2.98 2.13
C THR A 240 29.45 3.36 1.64
N GLU A 241 29.58 3.89 0.42
CA GLU A 241 30.85 4.34 -0.16
C GLU A 241 31.30 5.72 0.37
N ASP A 242 30.40 6.46 1.03
CA ASP A 242 30.74 7.76 1.64
C ASP A 242 31.38 7.66 3.05
N ILE A 243 31.59 6.45 3.59
CA ILE A 243 32.15 6.28 4.94
C ILE A 243 33.66 6.05 4.94
N ASP A 244 34.33 5.72 3.82
CA ASP A 244 35.76 5.35 3.92
C ASP A 244 36.69 5.64 2.73
N SER A 245 36.43 6.61 1.84
CA SER A 245 37.38 6.92 0.76
C SER A 245 37.39 8.38 0.31
N GLY A 246 38.11 9.21 1.08
CA GLY A 246 38.92 10.23 0.42
C GLY A 246 39.92 9.52 -0.50
N SER A 247 39.83 9.80 -1.82
CA SER A 247 40.68 9.27 -2.91
C SER A 247 40.19 7.96 -3.53
N ILE A 248 39.66 8.01 -4.77
CA ILE A 248 40.41 7.77 -6.01
C ILE A 248 39.53 8.12 -7.22
N ALA A 249 40.20 8.63 -8.24
CA ALA A 249 39.71 9.11 -9.51
C ALA A 249 38.87 8.12 -10.33
N ALA A 250 37.96 8.71 -11.12
CA ALA A 250 37.69 8.39 -12.52
C ALA A 250 37.77 6.91 -12.92
N VAL A 251 36.64 6.21 -12.91
CA VAL A 251 36.42 5.08 -13.82
C VAL A 251 35.08 5.23 -14.51
N ALA A 252 35.16 5.75 -15.74
CA ALA A 252 34.11 5.67 -16.73
C ALA A 252 33.89 4.19 -17.10
N HIS A 253 32.70 3.67 -16.79
CA HIS A 253 32.18 2.48 -17.46
C HIS A 253 30.96 2.85 -18.29
N THR A 254 31.24 2.95 -19.57
CA THR A 254 30.32 2.88 -20.70
C THR A 254 29.53 1.57 -20.65
N THR A 255 28.34 1.58 -20.06
CA THR A 255 27.32 0.58 -20.36
C THR A 255 26.47 1.12 -21.51
N LYS A 256 26.62 0.48 -22.68
CA LYS A 256 25.84 0.75 -23.88
C LYS A 256 24.35 0.68 -23.55
N GLN A 257 23.69 1.83 -23.58
CA GLN A 257 22.24 1.89 -23.59
C GLN A 257 21.68 1.15 -24.81
N PRO A 258 20.62 0.33 -24.67
CA PRO A 258 19.75 0.06 -25.79
C PRO A 258 19.14 1.40 -26.21
N LYS A 259 19.62 1.94 -27.33
CA LYS A 259 18.99 3.08 -28.00
C LYS A 259 17.59 2.65 -28.43
N ASN A 260 16.58 2.96 -27.63
CA ASN A 260 15.28 3.39 -28.12
C ASN A 260 14.37 3.92 -27.00
N ILE A 261 14.04 5.21 -27.16
CA ILE A 261 12.81 5.89 -26.71
C ILE A 261 12.61 6.04 -25.20
N PHE A 262 13.49 6.78 -24.53
CA PHE A 262 13.03 7.79 -23.55
C PHE A 262 14.18 8.75 -23.22
N SER A 263 14.01 10.04 -23.51
CA SER A 263 14.93 11.08 -23.04
C SER A 263 14.61 11.40 -21.57
N PRO A 264 15.55 11.25 -20.62
CA PRO A 264 15.34 11.69 -19.26
C PRO A 264 15.62 13.21 -19.18
N SER A 265 14.58 13.99 -19.46
CA SER A 265 14.47 15.39 -19.06
C SER A 265 13.04 15.65 -18.60
N ALA A 266 12.63 14.91 -17.58
CA ALA A 266 11.52 15.30 -16.71
C ALA A 266 12.16 15.76 -15.40
N GLN A 267 12.51 17.04 -15.35
CA GLN A 267 12.76 17.76 -14.11
C GLN A 267 11.46 17.71 -13.31
N TRP A 268 11.42 16.89 -12.26
CA TRP A 268 10.26 16.75 -11.39
C TRP A 268 10.16 17.98 -10.49
N ASP A 269 9.45 19.00 -10.98
CA ASP A 269 9.07 20.18 -10.21
C ASP A 269 7.80 19.83 -9.41
N ASP A 270 7.95 19.47 -8.14
CA ASP A 270 6.85 19.21 -7.20
C ASP A 270 6.18 20.52 -6.77
N GLY A 271 5.57 21.21 -7.72
CA GLY A 271 4.66 22.32 -7.51
C GLY A 271 3.28 21.82 -7.05
N ARG A 272 3.16 21.37 -5.78
CA ARG A 272 1.84 21.18 -5.16
C ARG A 272 1.85 21.49 -3.66
N SER A 273 1.91 22.78 -3.36
CA SER A 273 1.40 23.33 -2.10
C SER A 273 -0.14 23.26 -2.14
N LEU A 274 -0.74 22.36 -1.37
CA LEU A 274 -2.17 22.35 -1.09
C LEU A 274 -2.40 22.77 0.36
N THR A 275 -2.44 24.09 0.57
CA THR A 275 -3.08 24.68 1.74
C THR A 275 -4.59 24.46 1.61
N THR A 276 -5.11 23.44 2.31
CA THR A 276 -6.55 23.25 2.46
C THR A 276 -7.07 24.28 3.47
N LYS A 277 -7.53 25.45 2.98
CA LYS A 277 -8.38 26.37 3.75
C LYS A 277 -9.77 25.75 3.90
N ARG A 278 -10.12 25.37 5.13
CA ARG A 278 -11.51 25.12 5.53
C ARG A 278 -12.30 26.43 5.40
N SER A 279 -13.25 26.48 4.46
CA SER A 279 -14.27 27.51 4.42
C SER A 279 -15.44 27.06 5.31
N CYS A 280 -15.67 27.83 6.38
CA CYS A 280 -16.81 27.70 7.26
C CYS A 280 -18.02 28.28 6.54
N ILE A 281 -19.00 27.45 6.19
CA ILE A 281 -20.31 27.92 5.75
C ILE A 281 -21.13 28.19 7.01
N THR A 282 -21.32 29.45 7.34
CA THR A 282 -22.35 29.93 8.27
C THR A 282 -23.68 29.98 7.50
N TYR A 283 -24.68 29.26 7.99
CA TYR A 283 -26.08 29.50 7.63
C TYR A 283 -26.65 30.45 8.67
N ASP A 284 -27.10 31.60 8.19
CA ASP A 284 -27.81 32.62 8.96
C ASP A 284 -29.22 32.80 8.39
N GLU A 285 -30.17 32.92 9.32
CA GLU A 285 -31.54 33.42 9.29
C GLU A 285 -32.64 32.89 8.34
N GLY A 286 -33.84 32.71 8.93
CA GLY A 286 -35.10 33.00 8.22
C GLY A 286 -36.35 32.26 8.68
N PHE A 287 -37.06 32.86 9.65
CA PHE A 287 -38.49 32.66 10.00
C PHE A 287 -39.43 32.44 8.79
N VAL A 288 -40.43 31.55 8.94
CA VAL A 288 -41.87 31.87 9.19
C VAL A 288 -42.50 30.71 9.96
#